data_AF-A0A7D3ZNE9-F1
#
_entry.id   AF-A0A7D3ZNE9-F1
#
_cell.length_a   1.000
_cell.length_b   1.000
_cell.length_c   1.000
_cell.angle_alpha   90.00
_cell.angle_beta   90.00
_cell.angle_gamma   90.00
#
_symmetry.space_group_name_H-M   'P 1'
#
loop_
_entity.id
_entity.type
_entity.pdbx_description
1 polymer ?
#
loop_
_entity_poly.entity_id
_entity_poly.type
_entity_poly.pdbx_seq_one_letter_code
_entity_poly.pdbx_strand_id
1 'polypeptide(L)'
;MVDDFRNATHAGHDYCTRAVGQNLVFLKAVGDIRRAERQDPRNYVRIVPTPPVDQAWHLSLQRTEVYVPMSVTFAESFIHHRPVMDDGIRSGAALARTIPRLRATGYYVDPEFWDGEAGTSCCPPECNDQGGRDWRSLVDWSGFLPLDTPLAIRL
;
A
#
# COMPACT_ATOMS: atom_id res chain seq x y z
N MET A 1 -1.96 -16.38 0.33
CA MET A 1 -1.66 -15.22 1.21
C MET A 1 -1.30 -15.64 2.62
N VAL A 2 -2.16 -16.32 3.39
CA VAL A 2 -1.82 -16.69 4.79
C VAL A 2 -0.58 -17.59 4.85
N ASP A 3 -0.52 -18.64 4.04
CA ASP A 3 0.67 -19.53 3.99
C ASP A 3 1.92 -18.79 3.52
N ASP A 4 1.77 -17.82 2.61
CA ASP A 4 2.90 -17.04 2.10
C ASP A 4 3.47 -16.13 3.17
N PHE A 5 2.59 -15.46 3.92
CA PHE A 5 2.96 -14.64 5.07
C PHE A 5 3.61 -15.48 6.16
N ARG A 6 3.07 -16.68 6.41
CA ARG A 6 3.65 -17.63 7.36
C ARG A 6 5.03 -18.12 6.92
N ASN A 7 5.22 -18.42 5.65
CA ASN A 7 6.52 -18.82 5.12
C ASN A 7 7.55 -17.69 5.23
N ALA A 8 7.12 -16.44 5.06
CA ALA A 8 8.00 -15.27 5.16
C ALA A 8 8.34 -14.86 6.60
N THR A 9 7.45 -15.11 7.56
CA THR A 9 7.60 -14.64 8.96
C THR A 9 7.89 -15.75 9.97
N HIS A 10 7.63 -17.01 9.61
CA HIS A 10 7.65 -18.17 10.49
C HIS A 10 6.72 -18.06 11.71
N ALA A 11 5.77 -17.13 11.70
CA ALA A 11 4.83 -16.91 12.80
C ALA A 11 3.73 -17.99 12.85
N GLY A 12 2.96 -17.99 13.95
CA GLY A 12 1.82 -18.89 14.12
C GLY A 12 0.71 -18.64 13.09
N HIS A 13 -0.04 -19.69 12.73
CA HIS A 13 -1.12 -19.59 11.74
C HIS A 13 -2.19 -18.56 12.12
N ASP A 14 -2.55 -18.49 13.41
CA ASP A 14 -3.52 -17.51 13.91
C ASP A 14 -3.04 -16.06 13.71
N TYR A 15 -1.81 -15.77 14.13
CA TYR A 15 -1.17 -14.48 13.90
C TYR A 15 -1.14 -14.11 12.42
N CYS A 16 -0.74 -15.05 11.55
CA CYS A 16 -0.67 -14.82 10.11
C CYS A 16 -2.06 -14.55 9.50
N THR A 17 -3.09 -15.26 9.98
CA THR A 17 -4.47 -15.06 9.54
C THR A 17 -4.96 -13.67 9.92
N ARG A 18 -4.71 -13.23 11.16
CA ARG A 18 -5.07 -11.90 11.65
C ARG A 18 -4.31 -10.79 10.92
N ALA A 19 -3.00 -10.96 10.70
CA ALA A 19 -2.17 -10.02 9.93
C ALA A 19 -2.68 -9.82 8.50
N VAL A 20 -2.96 -10.93 7.78
CA VAL A 20 -3.57 -10.88 6.44
C VAL A 20 -4.95 -10.22 6.49
N GLY A 21 -5.75 -10.50 7.52
CA GLY A 21 -7.03 -9.84 7.74
C GLY A 21 -6.89 -8.31 7.89
N GLN A 22 -5.94 -7.85 8.70
CA GLN A 22 -5.69 -6.42 8.89
C GLN A 22 -5.16 -5.75 7.61
N ASN A 23 -4.40 -6.46 6.77
CA ASN A 23 -4.05 -5.98 5.41
C ASN A 23 -5.29 -5.80 4.52
N LEU A 24 -6.27 -6.70 4.57
CA LEU A 24 -7.51 -6.52 3.81
C LEU A 24 -8.30 -5.30 4.30
N VAL A 25 -8.36 -5.07 5.61
CA VAL A 25 -8.98 -3.85 6.19
C VAL A 25 -8.25 -2.60 5.72
N PHE A 26 -6.91 -2.62 5.72
CA PHE A 26 -6.10 -1.52 5.20
C PHE A 26 -6.36 -1.25 3.71
N LEU A 27 -6.33 -2.28 2.86
CA LEU A 27 -6.59 -2.14 1.42
C LEU A 27 -8.02 -1.68 1.12
N LYS A 28 -9.01 -2.07 1.94
CA LYS A 28 -10.36 -1.52 1.85
C LYS A 28 -10.38 -0.02 2.12
N ALA A 29 -9.70 0.44 3.18
CA ALA A 29 -9.62 1.86 3.51
C ALA A 29 -8.90 2.66 2.40
N VAL A 30 -7.81 2.12 1.85
CA VAL A 30 -7.13 2.71 0.68
C VAL A 30 -8.08 2.76 -0.53
N GLY A 31 -8.84 1.69 -0.76
CA GLY A 31 -9.84 1.64 -1.83
C GLY A 31 -10.91 2.72 -1.70
N ASP A 32 -11.46 2.92 -0.49
CA ASP A 32 -12.44 3.97 -0.22
C ASP A 32 -11.89 5.37 -0.47
N ILE A 33 -10.65 5.63 -0.02
CA ILE A 33 -9.95 6.89 -0.30
C ILE A 33 -9.76 7.09 -1.81
N ARG A 34 -9.37 6.04 -2.53
CA ARG A 34 -9.14 6.11 -3.98
C ARG A 34 -10.43 6.37 -4.75
N ARG A 35 -11.54 5.75 -4.33
CA ARG A 35 -12.87 6.03 -4.88
C ARG A 35 -13.28 7.48 -4.67
N ALA A 36 -13.09 8.00 -3.45
CA ALA A 36 -13.41 9.39 -3.12
C ALA A 36 -12.52 10.39 -3.87
N GLU A 37 -11.23 10.11 -4.03
CA GLU A 37 -10.28 10.93 -4.80
C GLU A 37 -10.67 11.02 -6.28
N ARG A 38 -11.15 9.92 -6.89
CA ARG A 38 -11.60 9.96 -8.29
C ARG A 38 -12.83 10.85 -8.51
N GLN A 39 -13.62 11.09 -7.46
CA GLN A 39 -14.74 12.02 -7.50
C GLN A 39 -14.27 13.46 -7.26
N ASP A 40 -13.36 13.66 -6.30
CA ASP A 40 -12.73 14.95 -6.03
C ASP A 40 -11.30 14.73 -5.50
N PRO A 41 -10.25 15.20 -6.21
CA PRO A 41 -8.86 15.03 -5.80
C PRO A 41 -8.54 15.52 -4.39
N ARG A 42 -9.29 16.49 -3.85
CA ARG A 42 -9.12 17.01 -2.48
C ARG A 42 -9.47 15.99 -1.40
N ASN A 43 -10.19 14.92 -1.75
CA ASN A 43 -10.51 13.83 -0.84
C ASN A 43 -9.37 12.83 -0.66
N TYR A 44 -8.25 12.99 -1.39
CA TYR A 44 -7.09 12.14 -1.19
C TYR A 44 -6.51 12.33 0.22
N VAL A 45 -6.39 11.23 0.95
CA VAL A 45 -5.73 11.19 2.25
C VAL A 45 -4.70 10.08 2.24
N ARG A 46 -3.45 10.42 2.51
CA ARG A 46 -2.41 9.40 2.67
C ARG A 46 -2.49 8.78 4.06
N ILE A 47 -2.72 7.47 4.08
CA ILE A 47 -2.63 6.58 5.23
C ILE A 47 -1.45 5.63 5.05
N VAL A 48 -0.95 5.08 6.14
CA VAL A 48 0.15 4.09 6.15
C VAL A 48 -0.19 2.88 7.02
N PRO A 49 0.27 1.69 6.64
CA PRO A 49 0.16 0.50 7.48
C PRO A 49 1.20 0.54 8.62
N THR A 50 1.05 -0.35 9.60
CA THR A 50 2.12 -0.73 10.54
C THR A 50 3.01 -1.82 9.91
N PRO A 51 4.22 -2.09 10.43
CA PRO A 51 5.15 -3.05 9.83
C PRO A 51 4.58 -4.44 9.48
N PRO A 52 3.82 -5.15 10.35
CA PRO A 52 3.28 -6.46 9.99
C PRO A 52 2.23 -6.39 8.87
N VAL A 53 1.46 -5.30 8.82
CA VAL A 53 0.45 -5.07 7.78
C VAL A 53 1.12 -4.66 6.46
N ASP A 54 2.19 -3.87 6.52
CA ASP A 54 2.99 -3.47 5.35
C ASP A 54 3.64 -4.68 4.70
N GLN A 55 4.22 -5.58 5.50
CA GLN A 55 4.80 -6.82 5.00
C GLN A 55 3.75 -7.70 4.28
N ALA A 56 2.54 -7.79 4.82
CA ALA A 56 1.44 -8.52 4.18
C ALA A 56 1.03 -7.86 2.85
N TRP A 57 1.03 -6.52 2.78
CA TRP A 57 0.78 -5.79 1.55
C TRP A 57 1.89 -6.03 0.51
N HIS A 58 3.16 -5.91 0.86
CA HIS A 58 4.28 -6.17 -0.05
C HIS A 58 4.30 -7.59 -0.59
N LEU A 59 3.99 -8.59 0.24
CA LEU A 59 3.86 -9.98 -0.22
C LEU A 59 2.73 -10.13 -1.23
N SER A 60 1.61 -9.41 -1.04
CA SER A 60 0.53 -9.42 -2.02
C SER A 60 0.96 -8.75 -3.33
N LEU A 61 1.68 -7.63 -3.30
CA LEU A 61 2.19 -6.94 -4.50
C LEU A 61 3.07 -7.85 -5.38
N GLN A 62 3.85 -8.73 -4.76
CA GLN A 62 4.69 -9.72 -5.45
C GLN A 62 3.87 -10.84 -6.11
N ARG A 63 2.58 -10.97 -5.78
CA ARG A 63 1.62 -11.91 -6.36
C ARG A 63 0.46 -11.18 -7.00
N THR A 64 0.71 -10.67 -8.21
CA THR A 64 -0.25 -9.85 -8.95
C THR A 64 -1.58 -10.57 -9.20
N GLU A 65 -1.57 -11.90 -9.31
CA GLU A 65 -2.78 -12.76 -9.38
C GLU A 65 -3.72 -12.61 -8.17
N VAL A 66 -3.19 -12.22 -7.01
CA VAL A 66 -3.97 -11.91 -5.80
C VAL A 66 -4.20 -10.40 -5.70
N TYR A 67 -3.16 -9.60 -5.91
CA TYR A 67 -3.23 -8.16 -5.67
C TYR A 67 -4.14 -7.40 -6.63
N VAL A 68 -4.14 -7.80 -7.91
CA VAL A 68 -5.00 -7.15 -8.92
C VAL A 68 -6.48 -7.36 -8.60
N PRO A 69 -6.99 -8.59 -8.37
CA PRO A 69 -8.37 -8.78 -7.96
C PRO A 69 -8.75 -8.05 -6.67
N MET A 70 -7.90 -8.05 -5.64
CA MET A 70 -8.16 -7.31 -4.40
C MET A 70 -8.27 -5.80 -4.65
N SER A 71 -7.36 -5.24 -5.44
CA SER A 71 -7.38 -3.82 -5.81
C SER A 71 -8.67 -3.45 -6.52
N VAL A 72 -9.05 -4.21 -7.56
CA VAL A 72 -10.28 -3.95 -8.31
C VAL A 72 -11.51 -4.11 -7.43
N THR A 73 -11.53 -5.09 -6.53
CA THR A 73 -12.64 -5.33 -5.61
C THR A 73 -12.85 -4.15 -4.66
N PHE A 74 -11.78 -3.63 -4.05
CA PHE A 74 -11.90 -2.57 -3.05
C PHE A 74 -11.96 -1.15 -3.64
N ALA A 75 -11.25 -0.91 -4.73
CA ALA A 75 -11.07 0.42 -5.28
C ALA A 75 -11.77 0.64 -6.62
N GLU A 76 -12.33 -0.38 -7.27
CA GLU A 76 -12.75 -0.35 -8.69
C GLU A 76 -11.63 0.12 -9.63
N SER A 77 -10.37 -0.02 -9.19
CA SER A 77 -9.16 0.36 -9.91
C SER A 77 -7.96 -0.34 -9.30
N PHE A 78 -6.79 -0.22 -9.93
CA PHE A 78 -5.54 -0.63 -9.30
C PHE A 78 -5.24 0.27 -8.08
N ILE A 79 -4.79 -0.33 -6.98
CA ILE A 79 -4.27 0.39 -5.81
C ILE A 79 -2.77 0.54 -6.02
N HIS A 80 -2.27 1.76 -6.20
CA HIS A 80 -0.86 1.98 -6.46
C HIS A 80 -0.07 2.04 -5.15
N HIS A 81 0.94 1.19 -5.02
CA HIS A 81 1.95 1.34 -3.97
C HIS A 81 2.90 2.49 -4.34
N ARG A 82 3.01 3.47 -3.46
CA ARG A 82 3.91 4.63 -3.61
C ARG A 82 4.81 4.72 -2.38
N PRO A 83 6.04 4.19 -2.46
CA PRO A 83 6.99 4.25 -1.35
C PRO A 83 7.56 5.67 -1.26
N VAL A 84 6.80 6.57 -0.64
CA VAL A 84 7.26 7.95 -0.36
C VAL A 84 7.45 8.06 1.13
N MET A 85 8.64 8.43 1.57
CA MET A 85 8.86 8.85 2.95
C MET A 85 8.68 10.36 3.06
N ASP A 86 7.67 10.82 3.80
CA ASP A 86 7.47 12.22 4.10
C ASP A 86 7.54 12.48 5.62
N ASP A 87 7.51 13.76 6.01
CA ASP A 87 7.54 14.19 7.41
C ASP A 87 6.43 13.55 8.23
N GLY A 88 5.26 13.33 7.62
CA GLY A 88 4.12 12.67 8.26
C GLY A 88 4.39 11.20 8.59
N ILE A 89 5.09 10.47 7.72
CA ILE A 89 5.47 9.08 7.96
C ILE A 89 6.59 9.00 8.99
N ARG A 90 7.61 9.87 8.88
CA ARG A 90 8.74 9.91 9.83
C ARG A 90 8.31 10.23 11.26
N SER A 91 7.33 11.13 11.42
CA SER A 91 6.82 11.55 12.73
C SER A 91 5.71 10.64 13.28
N GLY A 92 5.26 9.63 12.53
CA GLY A 92 4.10 8.81 12.90
C GLY A 92 2.74 9.50 12.72
N ALA A 93 2.69 10.77 12.34
CA ALA A 93 1.44 11.51 12.08
C ALA A 93 0.60 10.89 10.95
N ALA A 94 1.22 10.14 10.03
CA ALA A 94 0.52 9.40 8.99
C ALA A 94 -0.30 8.24 9.57
N LEU A 95 0.22 7.54 10.58
CA LEU A 95 -0.49 6.44 11.23
C LEU A 95 -1.69 6.96 12.04
N ALA A 96 -1.58 8.14 12.65
CA ALA A 96 -2.71 8.79 13.32
C ALA A 96 -3.89 9.07 12.37
N ARG A 97 -3.63 9.26 11.07
CA ARG A 97 -4.69 9.36 10.04
C ARG A 97 -5.22 8.00 9.60
N THR A 98 -4.44 6.93 9.73
CA THR A 98 -4.82 5.57 9.34
C THR A 98 -5.98 5.06 10.19
N ILE A 99 -5.87 5.11 11.52
CA ILE A 99 -6.85 4.46 12.43
C ILE A 99 -8.30 4.93 12.20
N PRO A 100 -8.60 6.24 12.08
CA PRO A 100 -9.95 6.69 11.75
C PRO A 100 -10.48 6.13 10.42
N ARG A 101 -9.60 5.96 9.42
CA ARG A 101 -9.97 5.42 8.11
C ARG A 101 -10.22 3.91 8.14
N LEU A 102 -9.46 3.17 8.94
CA LEU A 102 -9.73 1.75 9.16
C LEU A 102 -11.09 1.56 9.83
N ARG A 103 -11.38 2.34 10.89
CA ARG A 103 -12.66 2.27 11.59
C ARG A 103 -13.85 2.63 10.69
N ALA A 104 -13.67 3.58 9.79
CA ALA A 104 -14.70 3.98 8.82
C ALA A 104 -15.08 2.86 7.82
N THR A 105 -14.26 1.81 7.68
CA THR A 105 -14.60 0.65 6.83
C THR A 105 -15.70 -0.22 7.42
N GLY A 106 -15.97 -0.11 8.72
CA GLY A 106 -16.91 -0.97 9.45
C GLY A 106 -16.36 -2.35 9.82
N TYR A 107 -15.12 -2.68 9.45
CA TYR A 107 -14.48 -3.94 9.83
C TYR A 107 -13.76 -3.84 11.17
N TYR A 108 -13.48 -5.00 11.77
CA TYR A 108 -12.73 -5.09 13.01
C TYR A 108 -11.27 -4.65 12.82
N VAL A 109 -10.88 -3.62 13.58
CA VAL A 109 -9.52 -3.09 13.65
C VAL A 109 -8.85 -3.69 14.88
N ASP A 110 -7.89 -4.57 14.65
CA ASP A 110 -7.26 -5.36 15.71
C ASP A 110 -6.17 -4.55 16.44
N PRO A 111 -6.37 -4.14 17.70
CA PRO A 111 -5.43 -3.27 18.41
C PRO A 111 -3.99 -3.81 18.46
N GLU A 112 -3.81 -5.14 18.45
CA GLU A 112 -2.47 -5.76 18.49
C GLU A 112 -1.61 -5.35 17.29
N PHE A 113 -2.24 -5.12 16.12
CA PHE A 113 -1.54 -4.77 14.88
C PHE A 113 -1.39 -3.26 14.68
N TRP A 114 -2.07 -2.44 15.49
CA TRP A 114 -2.21 -1.01 15.22
C TRP A 114 -1.75 -0.11 16.37
N ASP A 115 -2.00 -0.50 17.62
CA ASP A 115 -1.71 0.35 18.79
C ASP A 115 -0.29 0.12 19.31
N GLY A 116 0.25 -1.11 19.23
CA GLY A 116 1.60 -1.47 19.72
C GLY A 116 2.75 -1.01 18.81
N GLU A 117 2.45 -0.76 17.54
CA GLU A 117 3.42 -0.32 16.51
C GLU A 117 3.30 1.19 16.22
N ALA A 118 2.57 1.91 17.07
CA ALA A 118 2.28 3.32 16.88
C ALA A 118 3.53 4.20 17.08
N GLY A 119 4.23 4.48 15.98
CA GLY A 119 5.46 5.27 15.98
C GLY A 119 6.64 4.59 15.29
N THR A 120 6.54 3.29 14.98
CA THR A 120 7.50 2.60 14.13
C THR A 120 7.24 2.95 12.67
N SER A 121 8.24 3.50 11.98
CA SER A 121 8.15 3.69 10.52
C SER A 121 7.91 2.33 9.85
N CYS A 122 6.89 2.23 9.01
CA CYS A 122 6.69 1.03 8.17
C CYS A 122 7.80 0.89 7.11
N CYS A 123 8.50 1.97 6.81
CA CYS A 123 9.53 2.01 5.78
C CYS A 123 10.94 1.85 6.40
N PRO A 124 11.79 0.96 5.85
CA PRO A 124 13.22 0.94 6.13
C PRO A 124 13.92 2.26 5.76
N PRO A 125 15.10 2.57 6.33
CA PRO A 125 15.86 3.79 6.02
C PRO A 125 16.15 3.98 4.53
N GLU A 126 16.32 2.91 3.76
CA GLU A 126 16.55 2.93 2.31
C GLU A 126 15.34 3.40 1.48
N CYS A 127 14.15 3.53 2.07
CA CYS A 127 13.00 4.18 1.42
C CYS A 127 13.11 5.72 1.37
N ASN A 128 14.12 6.32 2.03
CA ASN A 128 14.32 7.78 2.08
C ASN A 128 14.63 8.41 0.71
N ASP A 129 15.09 7.62 -0.26
CA ASP A 129 15.70 8.16 -1.48
C ASP A 129 14.72 8.25 -2.66
N GLN A 130 13.51 7.72 -2.51
CA GLN A 130 12.44 7.80 -3.50
C GLN A 130 11.59 9.06 -3.30
N GLY A 131 12.26 10.21 -3.23
CA GLY A 131 11.63 11.53 -3.17
C GLY A 131 10.50 11.61 -4.19
N GLY A 132 9.29 11.94 -3.73
CA GLY A 132 8.02 11.80 -4.44
C GLY A 132 7.97 12.49 -5.80
N ARG A 133 8.60 11.88 -6.81
CA ARG A 133 8.50 12.27 -8.20
C ARG A 133 7.03 12.15 -8.59
N ASP A 134 6.46 13.24 -9.11
CA ASP A 134 5.15 13.20 -9.75
C ASP A 134 5.16 12.04 -10.75
N TRP A 135 4.13 11.20 -10.75
CA TRP A 135 4.03 10.14 -11.74
C TRP A 135 4.13 10.71 -13.16
N ARG A 136 3.71 11.98 -13.37
CA ARG A 136 3.86 12.67 -14.66
C ARG A 136 5.31 12.84 -15.11
N SER A 137 6.29 12.92 -14.21
CA SER A 137 7.72 12.93 -14.57
C SER A 137 8.31 11.52 -14.72
N LEU A 138 7.59 10.48 -14.32
CA LEU A 138 7.96 9.07 -14.52
C LEU A 138 7.46 8.49 -15.86
N VAL A 139 6.57 9.19 -16.58
CA VAL A 139 6.05 8.75 -17.89
C VAL A 139 6.77 9.44 -19.06
N ASP A 140 7.77 10.30 -18.81
CA ASP A 140 8.66 10.74 -19.88
C ASP A 140 9.71 9.67 -20.20
N TRP A 141 9.30 8.71 -21.03
CA TRP A 141 10.17 7.67 -21.56
C TRP A 141 10.97 8.12 -22.79
N SER A 142 10.83 9.37 -23.23
CA SER A 142 11.47 9.85 -24.46
C SER A 142 13.01 9.77 -24.41
N GLY A 143 13.59 9.88 -23.22
CA GLY A 143 15.03 9.69 -22.99
C GLY A 143 15.50 8.23 -22.88
N PHE A 144 14.58 7.27 -22.78
CA PHE A 144 14.89 5.83 -22.65
C PHE A 144 14.47 5.01 -23.87
N LEU A 145 13.61 5.56 -24.71
CA LEU A 145 13.22 4.96 -25.98
C LEU A 145 14.24 5.42 -27.04
N PRO A 146 14.83 4.51 -27.83
CA PRO A 146 15.65 4.91 -28.96
C PRO A 146 14.79 5.74 -29.92
N LEU A 147 15.07 7.05 -30.00
CA LEU A 147 14.31 8.01 -30.81
C LEU A 147 14.29 7.63 -32.30
N ASP A 148 15.31 6.90 -32.75
CA ASP A 148 15.56 6.56 -34.16
C ASP A 148 15.28 5.09 -34.50
N THR A 149 14.86 4.27 -33.53
CA THR A 149 14.51 2.86 -33.80
C THR A 149 13.00 2.68 -33.63
N PRO A 150 12.27 2.22 -34.66
CA PRO A 150 10.85 1.92 -34.49
C PRO A 150 10.68 0.90 -33.37
N LEU A 151 9.80 1.19 -32.41
CA LEU A 151 9.31 0.21 -31.43
C LEU A 151 8.57 -0.89 -32.20
N ALA A 152 9.31 -1.90 -32.66
CA ALA A 152 8.74 -3.06 -33.30
C ALA A 152 8.15 -3.98 -32.23
N ILE A 153 6.99 -3.61 -31.68
CA ILE A 153 6.08 -4.59 -31.08
C ILE A 153 5.44 -5.31 -32.26
N ARG A 154 6.06 -6.39 -32.72
CA ARG A 154 5.39 -7.32 -33.63
C ARG A 154 4.35 -8.08 -32.81
N LEU A 155 3.09 -7.67 -32.94
CA LEU A 155 1.94 -8.42 -32.42
C LEU A 155 1.78 -9.75 -33.17
#